data_AF-A0A7X8JVF6-F1
#
_entry.id   AF-A0A7X8JVF6-F1
#
_cell.length_a   1.000
_cell.length_b   1.000
_cell.length_c   1.000
_cell.angle_alpha   90.00
_cell.angle_beta   90.00
_cell.angle_gamma   90.00
#
_symmetry.space_group_name_H-M   'P 1'
#
loop_
_entity.id
_entity.type
_entity.pdbx_description
1 polymer ?
#
loop_
_entity_poly.entity_id
_entity_poly.type
_entity_poly.pdbx_seq_one_letter_code
_entity_poly.pdbx_strand_id
1 'polypeptide(L)'
;MMKKIHELLDDINMEDENIDIVESNISKEEKNRILEMALKKAELKRKTFFGRKSILPLAAAMTLILSFAAVFAQGGLSNIYYKLFGDNTKYVREMGTVINESCSSKGITLNVASMLGDENAFYIIFELIKDKGESFENSDYIYFDRLSLDINSSGGYTWYQIEDDDKNDNKATFILAGNTKKKVTGDKLTLRVADFTEYNTKEPVNKFEPYSFLVNNQDFLEQVLVENLQKSTRDIENIDNYSIKEKEKVEEMYRLTPNYVLPWKYANIPMEDGIDEIFIDNIGFVENKLCIRIARSNSEDYSLGEIYFVNTNNSEEILYADFMFPEEINDINYYYYIYDIKDMEELKNYSLYYDIVDKLNTTIGEWSVTFKADYKNTTETKRINKEVTIDGKRYTVKNIKISPIALNVELKNNLSDKYDDPVHELYGKVSVIMKDGRKIEPSSSGSSSNSINTSINLMFNQPVNTADIGKIIIGDMEISYD
;
A
#
# COMPACT_ATOMS: atom_id res chain seq x y z
N MET A 1 -25.14 -44.36 9.13
CA MET A 1 -24.79 -42.94 9.27
C MET A 1 -24.06 -42.56 7.98
N MET A 2 -24.71 -41.81 7.08
CA MET A 2 -24.12 -41.39 5.80
C MET A 2 -23.16 -40.23 6.07
N LYS A 3 -21.88 -40.39 5.74
CA LYS A 3 -20.91 -39.28 5.74
C LYS A 3 -21.39 -38.19 4.75
N LYS A 4 -21.30 -36.92 5.14
CA LYS A 4 -21.67 -35.81 4.25
C LYS A 4 -20.63 -35.70 3.13
N ILE A 5 -21.03 -35.24 1.94
CA ILE A 5 -20.17 -35.21 0.74
C ILE A 5 -18.83 -34.46 0.98
N HIS A 6 -18.82 -33.41 1.80
CA HIS A 6 -17.59 -32.68 2.11
C HIS A 6 -16.58 -33.50 2.92
N GLU A 7 -17.04 -34.37 3.82
CA GLU A 7 -16.16 -35.27 4.60
C GLU A 7 -15.45 -36.30 3.70
N LEU A 8 -16.04 -36.63 2.53
CA LEU A 8 -15.44 -37.54 1.54
C LEU A 8 -14.39 -36.85 0.67
N LEU A 9 -14.47 -35.52 0.50
CA LEU A 9 -13.53 -34.74 -0.31
C LEU A 9 -12.22 -34.48 0.42
N ASP A 10 -12.25 -34.42 1.76
CA ASP A 10 -11.05 -34.27 2.60
C ASP A 10 -10.12 -35.50 2.51
N ASP A 11 -10.69 -36.69 2.30
CA ASP A 11 -9.98 -37.99 2.21
C ASP A 11 -9.28 -38.23 0.83
N ILE A 12 -9.45 -37.35 -0.15
CA ILE A 12 -8.86 -37.51 -1.49
C ILE A 12 -7.49 -36.82 -1.55
N ASN A 13 -6.43 -37.61 -1.75
CA ASN A 13 -5.08 -37.11 -2.02
C ASN A 13 -4.87 -37.03 -3.54
N MET A 14 -4.85 -35.80 -4.08
CA MET A 14 -4.53 -35.55 -5.49
C MET A 14 -3.09 -35.03 -5.56
N GLU A 15 -2.11 -35.92 -5.80
CA GLU A 15 -0.76 -35.55 -6.23
C GLU A 15 -0.61 -35.87 -7.73
N ASP A 16 -0.09 -34.88 -8.46
CA ASP A 16 0.50 -34.89 -9.81
C ASP A 16 -0.18 -35.66 -10.96
N GLU A 17 -0.80 -34.90 -11.88
CA GLU A 17 -0.80 -35.25 -13.30
C GLU A 17 0.03 -34.22 -14.08
N ASN A 18 1.27 -34.60 -14.40
CA ASN A 18 2.09 -33.93 -15.40
C ASN A 18 1.40 -34.01 -16.76
N ILE A 19 0.98 -32.87 -17.31
CA ILE A 19 0.62 -32.74 -18.72
C ILE A 19 1.83 -32.14 -19.44
N ASP A 20 2.62 -33.01 -20.06
CA ASP A 20 3.66 -32.61 -21.03
C ASP A 20 2.98 -32.00 -22.26
N ILE A 21 3.01 -30.67 -22.37
CA ILE A 21 2.73 -29.97 -23.64
C ILE A 21 4.07 -29.56 -24.22
N VAL A 22 4.54 -30.34 -25.19
CA VAL A 22 5.70 -29.97 -26.01
C VAL A 22 5.30 -28.82 -26.93
N GLU A 23 5.65 -27.59 -26.57
CA GLU A 23 5.57 -26.44 -27.45
C GLU A 23 6.66 -26.56 -28.54
N SER A 24 6.24 -26.78 -29.78
CA SER A 24 7.16 -26.77 -30.92
C SER A 24 7.49 -25.33 -31.31
N ASN A 25 8.77 -24.98 -31.27
CA ASN A 25 9.28 -23.67 -31.67
C ASN A 25 9.05 -23.42 -33.17
N ILE A 26 8.14 -22.51 -33.51
CA ILE A 26 7.91 -22.04 -34.88
C ILE A 26 9.11 -21.18 -35.33
N SER A 27 9.69 -21.51 -36.49
CA SER A 27 10.87 -20.81 -37.02
C SER A 27 10.60 -19.35 -37.36
N LYS A 28 11.67 -18.55 -37.44
CA LYS A 28 11.58 -17.13 -37.78
C LYS A 28 11.06 -16.92 -39.20
N GLU A 29 11.32 -17.85 -40.13
CA GLU A 29 10.75 -17.80 -41.48
C GLU A 29 9.22 -18.00 -41.43
N GLU A 30 8.73 -18.94 -40.63
CA GLU A 30 7.30 -19.24 -40.57
C GLU A 30 6.51 -18.12 -39.87
N LYS A 31 7.09 -17.48 -38.84
CA LYS A 31 6.51 -16.24 -38.25
C LYS A 31 6.41 -15.10 -39.26
N ASN A 32 7.44 -14.92 -40.10
CA ASN A 32 7.42 -13.91 -41.16
C ASN A 32 6.38 -14.23 -42.25
N ARG A 33 6.19 -15.52 -42.58
CA ARG A 33 5.18 -15.97 -43.53
C ARG A 33 3.75 -15.69 -43.02
N ILE A 34 3.49 -16.00 -41.74
CA ILE A 34 2.20 -15.72 -41.09
C ILE A 34 1.92 -14.21 -41.07
N LEU A 35 2.93 -13.40 -40.76
CA LEU A 35 2.81 -11.94 -40.75
C LEU A 35 2.51 -11.37 -42.14
N GLU A 36 3.17 -11.84 -43.19
CA GLU A 36 2.88 -11.45 -44.58
C GLU A 36 1.45 -11.82 -45.00
N MET A 37 0.99 -13.02 -44.64
CA MET A 37 -0.38 -13.46 -44.91
C MET A 37 -1.41 -12.60 -44.16
N ALA A 38 -1.14 -12.24 -42.91
CA ALA A 38 -2.01 -11.38 -42.11
C ALA A 38 -2.09 -9.95 -42.67
N LEU A 39 -0.95 -9.36 -43.04
CA LEU A 39 -0.88 -8.02 -43.62
C LEU A 39 -1.58 -7.95 -44.98
N LYS A 40 -1.43 -9.00 -45.81
CA LYS A 40 -2.13 -9.10 -47.10
C LYS A 40 -3.65 -9.21 -46.94
N LYS A 41 -4.11 -9.93 -45.92
CA LYS A 41 -5.54 -10.09 -45.61
C LYS A 41 -6.16 -8.81 -45.02
N ALA A 42 -5.33 -7.95 -44.43
CA ALA A 42 -5.72 -6.65 -43.90
C ALA A 42 -5.53 -5.48 -44.88
N GLU A 43 -5.09 -5.73 -46.12
CA GLU A 43 -4.74 -4.70 -47.12
C GLU A 43 -3.68 -3.68 -46.65
N LEU A 44 -2.83 -4.05 -45.68
CA LEU A 44 -1.82 -3.17 -45.10
C LEU A 44 -0.45 -3.36 -45.78
N LYS A 45 0.19 -2.27 -46.23
CA LYS A 45 1.58 -2.31 -46.75
C LYS A 45 2.60 -2.14 -45.63
N ARG A 46 3.64 -2.98 -45.67
CA ARG A 46 4.80 -2.91 -44.76
C ARG A 46 5.57 -1.61 -44.97
N LYS A 47 5.63 -0.72 -43.97
CA LYS A 47 6.47 0.49 -44.01
C LYS A 47 7.93 0.14 -43.72
N THR A 48 8.84 0.49 -44.63
CA THR A 48 10.29 0.45 -44.43
C THR A 48 10.77 1.79 -43.87
N PHE A 49 11.38 1.78 -42.69
CA PHE A 49 12.04 2.96 -42.13
C PHE A 49 13.49 3.03 -42.62
N PHE A 50 13.82 4.07 -43.41
CA PHE A 50 15.19 4.55 -43.63
C PHE A 50 15.41 5.78 -42.74
N GLY A 51 16.57 5.88 -42.09
CA GLY A 51 16.84 6.86 -41.04
C GLY A 51 17.46 8.18 -41.47
N ARG A 52 17.37 9.20 -40.59
CA ARG A 52 18.50 9.96 -40.00
C ARG A 52 18.04 11.24 -39.25
N LYS A 53 18.69 11.47 -38.10
CA LYS A 53 19.11 12.74 -37.47
C LYS A 53 18.06 13.68 -36.85
N SER A 54 17.86 13.50 -35.54
CA SER A 54 17.91 14.57 -34.52
C SER A 54 18.22 13.91 -33.17
N ILE A 55 19.49 13.96 -32.75
CA ILE A 55 19.94 13.53 -31.42
C ILE A 55 20.10 14.82 -30.59
N LEU A 56 19.72 14.73 -29.31
CA LEU A 56 19.55 15.76 -28.26
C LEU A 56 18.12 16.37 -28.21
N PRO A 57 17.31 16.01 -27.19
CA PRO A 57 17.64 16.07 -25.76
C PRO A 57 17.67 14.71 -25.02
N LEU A 58 18.00 13.60 -25.68
CA LEU A 58 18.16 12.29 -24.99
C LEU A 58 19.43 12.19 -24.13
N ALA A 59 20.41 13.07 -24.34
CA ALA A 59 21.74 12.96 -23.72
C ALA A 59 21.78 13.40 -22.24
N ALA A 60 20.92 14.34 -21.83
CA ALA A 60 20.81 14.76 -20.43
C ALA A 60 20.06 13.71 -19.59
N ALA A 61 18.96 13.15 -20.12
CA ALA A 61 18.28 12.02 -19.50
C ALA A 61 19.18 10.77 -19.42
N MET A 62 19.95 10.45 -20.47
CA MET A 62 20.91 9.33 -20.45
C MET A 62 22.07 9.51 -19.46
N THR A 63 22.54 10.73 -19.21
CA THR A 63 23.71 10.94 -18.33
C THR A 63 23.39 10.74 -16.84
N LEU A 64 22.12 10.95 -16.43
CA LEU A 64 21.66 10.73 -15.05
C LEU A 64 21.10 9.32 -14.81
N ILE A 65 20.55 8.67 -15.84
CA ILE A 65 20.20 7.24 -15.83
C ILE A 65 21.43 6.34 -15.57
N LEU A 66 22.61 6.80 -15.99
CA LEU A 66 23.87 6.08 -15.76
C LEU A 66 24.28 5.96 -14.29
N SER A 67 23.71 6.75 -13.36
CA SER A 67 24.06 6.66 -11.94
C SER A 67 23.73 5.29 -11.34
N PHE A 68 22.56 4.72 -11.64
CA PHE A 68 22.19 3.37 -11.20
C PHE A 68 22.96 2.28 -11.96
N ALA A 69 23.13 2.45 -13.27
CA ALA A 69 23.88 1.49 -14.09
C ALA A 69 25.35 1.40 -13.64
N ALA A 70 25.96 2.51 -13.21
CA ALA A 70 27.32 2.55 -12.68
C ALA A 70 27.46 1.89 -11.30
N VAL A 71 26.45 2.01 -10.43
CA VAL A 71 26.41 1.33 -9.11
C VAL A 71 26.36 -0.19 -9.27
N PHE A 72 25.60 -0.69 -10.26
CA PHE A 72 25.54 -2.12 -10.57
C PHE A 72 26.71 -2.63 -11.43
N ALA A 73 27.40 -1.77 -12.19
CA ALA A 73 28.62 -2.15 -12.92
C ALA A 73 29.77 -2.57 -11.97
N GLN A 74 29.70 -2.21 -10.68
CA GLN A 74 30.58 -2.71 -9.61
C GLN A 74 29.95 -3.86 -8.78
N GLY A 75 28.79 -4.38 -9.18
CA GLY A 75 28.11 -5.51 -8.55
C GLY A 75 27.34 -5.19 -7.26
N GLY A 76 26.96 -3.93 -7.02
CA GLY A 76 26.14 -3.52 -5.88
C GLY A 76 24.67 -3.30 -6.23
N LEU A 77 23.74 -3.59 -5.31
CA LEU A 77 22.36 -3.08 -5.41
C LEU A 77 22.35 -1.55 -5.39
N SER A 78 21.29 -0.93 -5.93
CA SER A 78 21.06 0.52 -5.82
C SER A 78 21.25 1.00 -4.36
N ASN A 79 21.81 2.20 -4.19
CA ASN A 79 21.96 2.88 -2.89
C ASN A 79 20.64 2.95 -2.10
N ILE A 80 19.51 2.95 -2.81
CA ILE A 80 18.18 2.91 -2.20
C ILE A 80 17.97 1.65 -1.35
N TYR A 81 18.44 0.49 -1.80
CA TYR A 81 18.31 -0.73 -1.00
C TYR A 81 19.21 -0.71 0.24
N TYR A 82 20.28 0.08 0.25
CA TYR A 82 21.04 0.33 1.47
C TYR A 82 20.30 1.28 2.41
N LYS A 83 19.60 2.30 1.91
CA LYS A 83 18.72 3.12 2.77
C LYS A 83 17.61 2.28 3.40
N LEU A 84 17.02 1.35 2.64
CA LEU A 84 15.93 0.50 3.10
C LEU A 84 16.41 -0.58 4.07
N PHE A 85 17.53 -1.24 3.76
CA PHE A 85 17.95 -2.46 4.46
C PHE A 85 19.24 -2.31 5.30
N GLY A 86 19.90 -1.16 5.26
CA GLY A 86 21.18 -0.93 5.94
C GLY A 86 22.21 -2.02 5.63
N ASP A 87 22.87 -2.53 6.67
CA ASP A 87 23.86 -3.61 6.54
C ASP A 87 23.24 -4.95 6.10
N ASN A 88 21.91 -5.11 6.20
CA ASN A 88 21.23 -6.34 5.80
C ASN A 88 21.10 -6.49 4.28
N THR A 89 21.40 -5.46 3.49
CA THR A 89 21.49 -5.56 2.02
C THR A 89 22.42 -6.68 1.57
N LYS A 90 23.43 -7.04 2.39
CA LYS A 90 24.35 -8.17 2.13
C LYS A 90 23.63 -9.50 1.89
N TYR A 91 22.45 -9.71 2.49
CA TYR A 91 21.67 -10.96 2.36
C TYR A 91 20.87 -11.04 1.06
N VAL A 92 20.70 -9.93 0.35
CA VAL A 92 19.85 -9.85 -0.84
C VAL A 92 20.60 -9.45 -2.11
N ARG A 93 21.94 -9.40 -2.04
CA ARG A 93 22.80 -8.92 -3.15
C ARG A 93 22.55 -9.61 -4.48
N GLU A 94 22.31 -10.91 -4.44
CA GLU A 94 22.08 -11.71 -5.64
C GLU A 94 20.61 -11.72 -6.09
N MET A 95 19.69 -11.26 -5.24
CA MET A 95 18.24 -11.23 -5.50
C MET A 95 17.81 -9.98 -6.27
N GLY A 96 18.74 -9.09 -6.61
CA GLY A 96 18.48 -7.85 -7.35
C GLY A 96 18.77 -7.98 -8.84
N THR A 97 18.09 -7.17 -9.65
CA THR A 97 18.34 -7.02 -11.08
C THR A 97 18.15 -5.56 -11.51
N VAL A 98 18.93 -5.13 -12.49
CA VAL A 98 18.77 -3.83 -13.13
C VAL A 98 17.73 -3.97 -14.22
N ILE A 99 16.77 -3.06 -14.23
CA ILE A 99 15.74 -3.01 -15.26
C ILE A 99 16.09 -1.90 -16.24
N ASN A 100 16.12 -0.66 -15.75
CA ASN A 100 16.42 0.54 -16.52
C ASN A 100 15.61 0.67 -17.83
N GLU A 101 14.31 0.39 -17.72
CA GLU A 101 13.34 0.55 -18.80
C GLU A 101 12.47 1.76 -18.48
N SER A 102 12.16 2.57 -19.49
CA SER A 102 11.45 3.84 -19.26
C SER A 102 10.44 4.17 -20.36
N CYS A 103 9.49 5.02 -20.02
CA CYS A 103 8.53 5.61 -20.94
C CYS A 103 8.42 7.11 -20.68
N SER A 104 8.56 7.93 -21.72
CA SER A 104 8.44 9.39 -21.63
C SER A 104 7.15 9.87 -22.30
N SER A 105 6.40 10.71 -21.61
CA SER A 105 5.17 11.33 -22.09
C SER A 105 4.92 12.62 -21.33
N LYS A 106 4.35 13.63 -21.99
CA LYS A 106 3.95 14.91 -21.37
C LYS A 106 5.05 15.63 -20.57
N GLY A 107 6.31 15.46 -20.95
CA GLY A 107 7.45 16.09 -20.26
C GLY A 107 7.87 15.39 -18.97
N ILE A 108 7.33 14.19 -18.72
CA ILE A 108 7.71 13.31 -17.62
C ILE A 108 8.20 11.98 -18.20
N THR A 109 9.28 11.47 -17.63
CA THR A 109 9.74 10.10 -17.86
C THR A 109 9.45 9.25 -16.63
N LEU A 110 8.67 8.17 -16.82
CA LEU A 110 8.55 7.08 -15.85
C LEU A 110 9.67 6.09 -16.12
N ASN A 111 10.56 5.88 -15.16
CA ASN A 111 11.68 4.94 -15.24
C ASN A 111 11.52 3.82 -14.22
N VAL A 112 11.61 2.56 -14.63
CA VAL A 112 11.74 1.43 -13.72
C VAL A 112 13.22 1.09 -13.61
N ALA A 113 13.83 1.49 -12.50
CA ALA A 113 15.27 1.44 -12.33
C ALA A 113 15.77 0.01 -12.02
N SER A 114 15.16 -0.64 -11.03
CA SER A 114 15.61 -1.96 -10.57
C SER A 114 14.50 -2.74 -9.88
N MET A 115 14.71 -4.04 -9.74
CA MET A 115 13.81 -4.93 -9.02
C MET A 115 14.62 -5.88 -8.15
N LEU A 116 14.09 -6.22 -6.99
CA LEU A 116 14.56 -7.30 -6.13
C LEU A 116 13.38 -8.22 -5.83
N GLY A 117 13.59 -9.53 -5.73
CA GLY A 117 12.50 -10.43 -5.39
C GLY A 117 12.91 -11.85 -5.08
N ASP A 118 11.92 -12.62 -4.63
CA ASP A 118 11.99 -14.05 -4.39
C ASP A 118 10.82 -14.75 -5.12
N GLU A 119 10.41 -15.95 -4.70
CA GLU A 119 9.27 -16.64 -5.32
C GLU A 119 7.92 -15.91 -5.17
N ASN A 120 7.69 -15.25 -4.03
CA ASN A 120 6.37 -14.76 -3.62
C ASN A 120 6.38 -13.30 -3.15
N ALA A 121 7.52 -12.62 -3.09
CA ALA A 121 7.69 -11.25 -2.64
C ALA A 121 8.66 -10.49 -3.55
N PHE A 122 8.44 -9.19 -3.69
CA PHE A 122 9.27 -8.34 -4.53
C PHE A 122 9.26 -6.88 -4.06
N TYR A 123 10.29 -6.17 -4.50
CA TYR A 123 10.45 -4.73 -4.40
C TYR A 123 10.85 -4.20 -5.79
N ILE A 124 10.20 -3.14 -6.25
CA ILE A 124 10.51 -2.46 -7.50
C ILE A 124 10.84 -1.01 -7.16
N ILE A 125 11.97 -0.52 -7.69
CA ILE A 125 12.32 0.90 -7.64
C ILE A 125 11.94 1.54 -8.97
N PHE A 126 11.15 2.60 -8.90
CA PHE A 126 10.78 3.41 -10.06
C PHE A 126 10.87 4.90 -9.74
N GLU A 127 10.98 5.71 -10.79
CA GLU A 127 11.23 7.14 -10.70
C GLU A 127 10.30 7.90 -11.65
N LEU A 128 9.86 9.08 -11.23
CA LEU A 128 9.37 10.12 -12.14
C LEU A 128 10.50 11.12 -12.38
N ILE A 129 10.72 11.51 -13.63
CA ILE A 129 11.77 12.43 -14.01
C ILE A 129 11.16 13.57 -14.84
N LYS A 130 11.31 14.83 -14.42
CA LYS A 130 10.88 16.00 -15.21
C LYS A 130 11.87 16.24 -16.35
N ASP A 131 11.43 16.08 -17.60
CA ASP A 131 12.30 16.05 -18.79
C ASP A 131 13.04 17.36 -19.05
N LYS A 132 12.49 18.49 -18.57
CA LYS A 132 13.09 19.82 -18.73
C LYS A 132 14.09 20.18 -17.63
N GLY A 133 14.26 19.30 -16.64
CA GLY A 133 15.16 19.52 -15.51
C GLY A 133 14.59 20.41 -14.41
N GLU A 134 13.29 20.72 -14.44
CA GLU A 134 12.61 21.32 -13.28
C GLU A 134 12.66 20.34 -12.09
N SER A 135 12.83 20.84 -10.87
CA SER A 135 12.92 20.00 -9.68
C SER A 135 11.56 19.64 -9.08
N PHE A 136 11.55 18.69 -8.16
CA PHE A 136 10.42 18.41 -7.26
C PHE A 136 10.59 19.10 -5.88
N GLU A 137 11.49 20.08 -5.77
CA GLU A 137 11.94 20.65 -4.47
C GLU A 137 10.84 21.16 -3.55
N ASN A 138 9.74 21.65 -4.13
CA ASN A 138 8.60 22.19 -3.39
C ASN A 138 7.56 21.13 -3.03
N SER A 139 7.67 19.92 -3.59
CA SER A 139 6.75 18.80 -3.35
C SER A 139 7.31 17.91 -2.26
N ASP A 140 6.58 17.80 -1.15
CA ASP A 140 6.91 16.84 -0.08
C ASP A 140 6.43 15.43 -0.42
N TYR A 141 5.31 15.34 -1.16
CA TYR A 141 4.71 14.07 -1.52
C TYR A 141 4.02 14.11 -2.88
N ILE A 142 4.08 13.00 -3.61
CA ILE A 142 3.40 12.80 -4.88
C ILE A 142 2.38 11.68 -4.74
N TYR A 143 1.13 12.00 -5.06
CA TYR A 143 0.06 11.02 -5.13
C TYR A 143 -0.21 10.61 -6.58
N PHE A 144 -0.41 9.32 -6.81
CA PHE A 144 -0.86 8.79 -8.10
C PHE A 144 -2.36 8.56 -8.06
N ASP A 145 -3.10 9.18 -8.98
CA ASP A 145 -4.54 8.93 -9.12
C ASP A 145 -4.80 7.48 -9.53
N ARG A 146 -3.92 6.95 -10.38
CA ARG A 146 -3.89 5.54 -10.74
C ARG A 146 -2.45 5.04 -10.86
N LEU A 147 -2.10 4.10 -10.00
CA LEU A 147 -0.90 3.27 -10.14
C LEU A 147 -1.32 1.81 -10.17
N SER A 148 -0.89 1.07 -11.20
CA SER A 148 -1.15 -0.37 -11.29
C SER A 148 0.04 -1.17 -11.77
N LEU A 149 0.20 -2.38 -11.25
CA LEU A 149 1.18 -3.36 -11.70
C LEU A 149 0.46 -4.56 -12.34
N ASP A 150 0.57 -4.68 -13.66
CA ASP A 150 0.07 -5.85 -14.38
C ASP A 150 1.06 -7.00 -14.22
N ILE A 151 0.58 -8.10 -13.66
CA ILE A 151 1.36 -9.30 -13.36
C ILE A 151 0.56 -10.56 -13.67
N ASN A 152 1.20 -11.61 -14.16
CA ASN A 152 0.53 -12.89 -14.44
C ASN A 152 0.36 -13.75 -13.17
N SER A 153 -0.13 -13.11 -12.11
CA SER A 153 -0.31 -13.71 -10.79
C SER A 153 -1.39 -12.93 -10.05
N SER A 154 -1.81 -13.44 -8.90
CA SER A 154 -2.64 -12.67 -7.95
C SER A 154 -1.75 -12.23 -6.79
N GLY A 155 -1.95 -11.03 -6.28
CA GLY A 155 -1.11 -10.48 -5.21
C GLY A 155 -1.57 -9.09 -4.78
N GLY A 156 -0.95 -8.57 -3.74
CA GLY A 156 -1.11 -7.19 -3.31
C GLY A 156 0.24 -6.47 -3.35
N TYR A 157 0.20 -5.16 -3.54
CA TYR A 157 1.36 -4.30 -3.39
C TYR A 157 0.93 -2.96 -2.82
N THR A 158 1.89 -2.28 -2.24
CA THR A 158 1.82 -0.88 -1.83
C THR A 158 3.04 -0.16 -2.41
N TRP A 159 3.02 1.16 -2.39
CA TRP A 159 4.16 1.96 -2.81
C TRP A 159 4.39 3.11 -1.83
N TYR A 160 5.62 3.58 -1.78
CA TYR A 160 6.06 4.69 -0.95
C TYR A 160 6.99 5.57 -1.76
N GLN A 161 6.87 6.89 -1.60
CA GLN A 161 7.92 7.81 -2.03
C GLN A 161 9.10 7.70 -1.06
N ILE A 162 10.31 7.69 -1.61
CA ILE A 162 11.55 7.67 -0.83
C ILE A 162 12.01 9.12 -0.66
N GLU A 163 12.52 9.45 0.54
CA GLU A 163 13.14 10.75 0.79
C GLU A 163 14.27 11.01 -0.21
N ASP A 164 14.17 12.16 -0.85
CA ASP A 164 15.10 12.59 -1.88
C ASP A 164 16.38 13.13 -1.26
N ASP A 165 17.53 12.57 -1.66
CA ASP A 165 18.85 13.03 -1.19
C ASP A 165 19.22 14.39 -1.80
N ASP A 166 18.69 14.70 -2.98
CA ASP A 166 18.96 15.95 -3.69
C ASP A 166 17.67 16.52 -4.24
N LYS A 167 16.95 17.25 -3.36
CA LYS A 167 15.69 17.94 -3.70
C LYS A 167 15.80 18.89 -4.91
N ASN A 168 17.01 19.30 -5.30
CA ASN A 168 17.23 20.19 -6.45
C ASN A 168 17.33 19.42 -7.77
N ASP A 169 17.40 18.10 -7.72
CA ASP A 169 17.37 17.26 -8.90
C ASP A 169 15.95 17.19 -9.48
N ASN A 170 15.84 16.59 -10.66
CA ASN A 170 14.59 16.52 -11.40
C ASN A 170 13.85 15.19 -11.21
N LYS A 171 14.07 14.49 -10.09
CA LYS A 171 13.60 13.13 -9.87
C LYS A 171 12.79 13.00 -8.59
N ALA A 172 11.76 12.18 -8.66
CA ALA A 172 11.07 11.65 -7.49
C ALA A 172 11.18 10.13 -7.52
N THR A 173 11.64 9.54 -6.43
CA THR A 173 11.95 8.11 -6.34
C THR A 173 10.92 7.38 -5.49
N PHE A 174 10.51 6.20 -5.94
CA PHE A 174 9.50 5.39 -5.29
C PHE A 174 9.94 3.94 -5.16
N ILE A 175 9.46 3.31 -4.10
CA ILE A 175 9.52 1.86 -3.92
C ILE A 175 8.10 1.30 -4.00
N LEU A 176 7.94 0.22 -4.76
CA LEU A 176 6.74 -0.60 -4.77
C LEU A 176 7.09 -1.94 -4.15
N ALA A 177 6.46 -2.26 -3.01
CA ALA A 177 6.66 -3.50 -2.27
C ALA A 177 5.41 -4.37 -2.37
N GLY A 178 5.56 -5.65 -2.71
CA GLY A 178 4.42 -6.51 -2.92
C GLY A 178 4.71 -7.99 -2.84
N ASN A 179 3.65 -8.77 -2.95
CA ASN A 179 3.68 -10.21 -2.94
C ASN A 179 2.86 -10.80 -4.08
N THR A 180 3.13 -12.06 -4.40
CA THR A 180 2.48 -12.82 -5.46
C THR A 180 2.14 -14.22 -4.96
N LYS A 181 1.04 -14.78 -5.46
CA LYS A 181 0.64 -16.16 -5.18
C LYS A 181 1.54 -17.17 -5.87
N LYS A 182 1.93 -16.86 -7.11
CA LYS A 182 2.83 -17.67 -7.94
C LYS A 182 4.15 -16.96 -8.15
N LYS A 183 5.18 -17.74 -8.45
CA LYS A 183 6.47 -17.26 -8.96
C LYS A 183 6.27 -16.40 -10.19
N VAL A 184 6.94 -15.25 -10.22
CA VAL A 184 6.91 -14.28 -11.33
C VAL A 184 8.29 -13.99 -11.92
N THR A 185 9.34 -14.59 -11.35
CA THR A 185 10.69 -14.48 -11.90
C THR A 185 10.72 -15.01 -13.33
N GLY A 186 11.23 -14.20 -14.25
CA GLY A 186 11.28 -14.48 -15.69
C GLY A 186 10.09 -13.95 -16.48
N ASP A 187 8.99 -13.58 -15.81
CA ASP A 187 7.80 -13.02 -16.47
C ASP A 187 8.03 -11.56 -16.90
N LYS A 188 7.13 -11.09 -17.78
CA LYS A 188 7.01 -9.66 -18.10
C LYS A 188 5.98 -9.01 -17.19
N LEU A 189 6.36 -7.93 -16.54
CA LEU A 189 5.52 -7.11 -15.69
C LEU A 189 5.32 -5.76 -16.38
N THR A 190 4.17 -5.11 -16.15
CA THR A 190 3.93 -3.75 -16.66
C THR A 190 3.50 -2.83 -15.52
N LEU A 191 4.33 -1.85 -15.20
CA LEU A 191 3.97 -0.76 -14.31
C LEU A 191 3.23 0.31 -15.12
N ARG A 192 2.04 0.70 -14.67
CA ARG A 192 1.24 1.77 -15.24
C ARG A 192 1.02 2.84 -14.20
N VAL A 193 1.19 4.07 -14.63
CA VAL A 193 0.87 5.26 -13.85
C VAL A 193 0.00 6.14 -14.73
N ALA A 194 -1.05 6.71 -14.16
CA ALA A 194 -1.85 7.71 -14.82
C ALA A 194 -2.28 8.77 -13.83
N ASP A 195 -2.04 10.01 -14.25
CA ASP A 195 -2.22 11.24 -13.50
C ASP A 195 -1.51 11.23 -12.14
N PHE A 196 -0.86 12.33 -11.79
CA PHE A 196 -0.27 12.47 -10.46
C PHE A 196 -0.31 13.91 -10.01
N THR A 197 -0.35 14.08 -8.69
CA THR A 197 -0.43 15.38 -8.05
C THR A 197 0.72 15.54 -7.06
N GLU A 198 1.43 16.66 -7.19
CA GLU A 198 2.46 17.11 -6.27
C GLU A 198 1.78 17.88 -5.12
N TYR A 199 2.13 17.55 -3.87
CA TYR A 199 1.63 18.16 -2.66
C TYR A 199 2.77 18.71 -1.80
N ASN A 200 2.50 19.82 -1.12
CA ASN A 200 3.36 20.35 -0.06
C ASN A 200 2.60 20.26 1.26
N THR A 201 3.27 19.80 2.31
CA THR A 201 2.71 19.81 3.66
C THR A 201 3.37 20.96 4.42
N LYS A 202 2.60 21.99 4.73
CA LYS A 202 3.08 23.06 5.60
C LYS A 202 3.29 22.48 7.00
N GLU A 203 4.42 22.84 7.63
CA GLU A 203 4.73 22.41 8.99
C GLU A 203 3.54 22.59 9.94
N PRO A 204 3.38 21.71 10.96
CA PRO A 204 2.23 21.71 11.85
C PRO A 204 1.94 23.11 12.38
N VAL A 205 0.76 23.62 12.07
CA VAL A 205 0.35 24.97 12.46
C VAL A 205 -0.46 24.91 13.76
N ASN A 206 -0.21 25.85 14.66
CA ASN A 206 -0.91 26.00 15.94
C ASN A 206 -1.61 27.36 16.05
N LYS A 207 -2.22 27.83 14.96
CA LYS A 207 -2.84 29.17 14.93
C LYS A 207 -4.19 29.23 15.62
N PHE A 208 -4.95 28.14 15.61
CA PHE A 208 -6.16 28.03 16.41
C PHE A 208 -5.83 27.57 17.83
N GLU A 209 -6.27 28.34 18.82
CA GLU A 209 -6.02 28.10 20.25
C GLU A 209 -7.34 27.74 20.97
N PRO A 210 -7.71 26.44 21.09
CA PRO A 210 -9.00 26.01 21.61
C PRO A 210 -9.30 26.54 23.01
N TYR A 211 -8.32 26.54 23.92
CA TYR A 211 -8.50 27.04 25.28
C TYR A 211 -8.92 28.51 25.27
N SER A 212 -8.15 29.35 24.58
CA SER A 212 -8.44 30.78 24.47
C SER A 212 -9.78 31.05 23.78
N PHE A 213 -10.13 30.27 22.77
CA PHE A 213 -11.42 30.36 22.10
C PHE A 213 -12.58 30.05 23.07
N LEU A 214 -12.53 28.92 23.79
CA LEU A 214 -13.58 28.49 24.71
C LEU A 214 -13.72 29.39 25.94
N VAL A 215 -12.63 29.95 26.47
CA VAL A 215 -12.69 30.96 27.54
C VAL A 215 -13.54 32.16 27.11
N ASN A 216 -13.38 32.62 25.87
CA ASN A 216 -14.06 33.81 25.36
C ASN A 216 -15.45 33.53 24.77
N ASN A 217 -15.77 32.28 24.46
CA ASN A 217 -17.02 31.88 23.80
C ASN A 217 -17.73 30.79 24.63
N GLN A 218 -18.30 31.21 25.76
CA GLN A 218 -18.91 30.31 26.75
C GLN A 218 -20.09 29.48 26.20
N ASP A 219 -20.72 29.91 25.11
CA ASP A 219 -21.78 29.15 24.42
C ASP A 219 -21.27 27.93 23.65
N PHE A 220 -19.95 27.81 23.45
CA PHE A 220 -19.28 26.63 22.91
C PHE A 220 -18.77 25.69 24.00
N LEU A 221 -18.63 26.16 25.25
CA LEU A 221 -17.94 25.41 26.30
C LEU A 221 -18.56 24.04 26.57
N GLU A 222 -19.84 24.02 26.95
CA GLU A 222 -20.60 22.81 27.23
C GLU A 222 -21.59 22.59 26.09
N GLN A 223 -21.54 21.43 25.44
CA GLN A 223 -22.41 21.09 24.33
C GLN A 223 -23.33 19.91 24.69
N VAL A 224 -24.48 19.86 24.04
CA VAL A 224 -25.40 18.72 24.11
C VAL A 224 -25.37 18.03 22.76
N LEU A 225 -25.06 16.72 22.75
CA LEU A 225 -25.06 15.97 21.50
C LEU A 225 -26.47 15.90 20.92
N VAL A 226 -26.54 15.90 19.60
CA VAL A 226 -27.75 15.64 18.83
C VAL A 226 -27.64 14.29 18.14
N GLU A 227 -28.77 13.71 17.77
CA GLU A 227 -28.80 12.48 16.98
C GLU A 227 -28.04 12.68 15.66
N ASN A 228 -27.16 11.73 15.34
CA ASN A 228 -26.44 11.72 14.08
C ASN A 228 -27.39 11.29 12.96
N LEU A 229 -28.02 12.28 12.32
CA LEU A 229 -28.98 12.02 11.25
C LEU A 229 -28.31 11.35 10.03
N GLN A 230 -27.03 11.60 9.76
CA GLN A 230 -26.28 10.96 8.67
C GLN A 230 -26.13 9.45 8.84
N LYS A 231 -26.06 8.96 10.09
CA LYS A 231 -26.11 7.52 10.39
C LYS A 231 -27.42 6.88 9.91
N SER A 232 -28.51 7.65 9.84
CA SER A 232 -29.84 7.19 9.45
C SER A 232 -30.19 7.41 7.97
N THR A 233 -29.48 8.28 7.25
CA THR A 233 -29.91 8.81 5.94
C THR A 233 -29.06 8.44 4.72
N ARG A 234 -27.98 7.66 4.84
CA ARG A 234 -27.35 7.12 3.62
C ARG A 234 -28.23 6.01 3.04
N ASP A 235 -29.14 6.41 2.17
CA ASP A 235 -29.70 5.56 1.12
C ASP A 235 -28.52 4.97 0.36
N ILE A 236 -28.32 3.67 0.53
CA ILE A 236 -27.32 2.93 -0.22
C ILE A 236 -27.88 2.74 -1.63
N GLU A 237 -27.88 3.82 -2.42
CA GLU A 237 -28.13 3.71 -3.84
C GLU A 237 -27.11 2.71 -4.39
N ASN A 238 -27.61 1.57 -4.89
CA ASN A 238 -26.86 0.39 -5.38
C ASN A 238 -26.41 -0.66 -4.34
N ILE A 239 -27.09 -0.82 -3.19
CA ILE A 239 -26.81 -1.95 -2.28
C ILE A 239 -26.90 -3.30 -3.01
N ASP A 240 -27.74 -3.41 -4.03
CA ASP A 240 -27.96 -4.65 -4.78
C ASP A 240 -26.74 -5.10 -5.60
N ASN A 241 -25.80 -4.19 -5.87
CA ASN A 241 -24.55 -4.48 -6.60
C ASN A 241 -23.39 -4.91 -5.69
N TYR A 242 -23.54 -4.81 -4.36
CA TYR A 242 -22.51 -5.21 -3.42
C TYR A 242 -22.57 -6.70 -3.10
N SER A 243 -21.40 -7.33 -3.02
CA SER A 243 -21.25 -8.66 -2.45
C SER A 243 -21.67 -8.66 -0.98
N ILE A 244 -22.08 -9.82 -0.45
CA ILE A 244 -22.49 -9.98 0.96
C ILE A 244 -21.40 -9.46 1.90
N LYS A 245 -20.13 -9.70 1.59
CA LYS A 245 -18.98 -9.24 2.38
C LYS A 245 -18.80 -7.72 2.37
N GLU A 246 -19.15 -7.05 1.28
CA GLU A 246 -19.12 -5.58 1.20
C GLU A 246 -20.28 -4.97 2.00
N LYS A 247 -21.45 -5.62 1.98
CA LYS A 247 -22.59 -5.23 2.82
C LYS A 247 -22.25 -5.35 4.31
N GLU A 248 -21.66 -6.47 4.73
CA GLU A 248 -21.21 -6.69 6.12
C GLU A 248 -20.19 -5.63 6.57
N LYS A 249 -19.22 -5.29 5.72
CA LYS A 249 -18.24 -4.22 6.02
C LYS A 249 -18.90 -2.84 6.17
N VAL A 250 -19.85 -2.54 5.30
CA VAL A 250 -20.61 -1.28 5.33
C VAL A 250 -21.47 -1.23 6.59
N GLU A 251 -22.15 -2.31 6.95
CA GLU A 251 -22.89 -2.45 8.21
C GLU A 251 -22.00 -2.31 9.44
N GLU A 252 -20.81 -2.93 9.44
CA GLU A 252 -19.84 -2.82 10.52
C GLU A 252 -19.32 -1.38 10.67
N MET A 253 -19.01 -0.72 9.55
CA MET A 253 -18.63 0.71 9.54
C MET A 253 -19.75 1.58 10.14
N TYR A 254 -21.02 1.37 9.76
CA TYR A 254 -22.15 2.10 10.34
C TYR A 254 -22.38 1.80 11.82
N ARG A 255 -22.09 0.57 12.26
CA ARG A 255 -22.15 0.21 13.68
C ARG A 255 -21.16 1.03 14.50
N LEU A 256 -19.98 1.32 13.94
CA LEU A 256 -18.93 2.11 14.58
C LEU A 256 -19.20 3.63 14.53
N THR A 257 -20.04 4.12 13.61
CA THR A 257 -20.44 5.54 13.58
C THR A 257 -21.20 5.95 14.85
N PRO A 258 -20.86 7.08 15.50
CA PRO A 258 -21.55 7.55 16.70
C PRO A 258 -23.04 7.80 16.44
N ASN A 259 -23.89 7.38 17.38
CA ASN A 259 -25.32 7.70 17.35
C ASN A 259 -25.59 9.18 17.62
N TYR A 260 -24.65 9.86 18.27
CA TYR A 260 -24.79 11.23 18.74
C TYR A 260 -23.51 12.01 18.45
N VAL A 261 -23.66 13.26 18.04
CA VAL A 261 -22.58 14.13 17.54
C VAL A 261 -22.82 15.57 18.00
N LEU A 262 -21.78 16.42 17.95
CA LEU A 262 -21.99 17.85 18.15
C LEU A 262 -23.00 18.40 17.12
N PRO A 263 -23.91 19.30 17.51
CA PRO A 263 -24.80 19.95 16.56
C PRO A 263 -24.00 20.78 15.56
N TRP A 264 -24.52 20.90 14.34
CA TRP A 264 -24.02 21.88 13.39
C TRP A 264 -24.27 23.29 13.92
N LYS A 265 -23.22 24.10 14.02
CA LYS A 265 -23.32 25.49 14.47
C LYS A 265 -23.18 26.50 13.33
N TYR A 266 -22.60 26.09 12.20
CA TYR A 266 -22.25 26.96 11.07
C TYR A 266 -21.42 28.17 11.52
N ALA A 267 -20.52 27.95 12.49
CA ALA A 267 -19.76 29.01 13.12
C ALA A 267 -18.66 29.57 12.21
N ASN A 268 -18.18 28.76 11.27
CA ASN A 268 -17.13 29.12 10.30
C ASN A 268 -15.89 29.73 10.97
N ILE A 269 -15.43 29.09 12.06
CA ILE A 269 -14.30 29.59 12.85
C ILE A 269 -13.01 29.26 12.08
N PRO A 270 -12.25 30.27 11.64
CA PRO A 270 -11.04 30.03 10.84
C PRO A 270 -10.00 29.29 11.68
N MET A 271 -9.39 28.28 11.07
CA MET A 271 -8.24 27.59 11.67
C MET A 271 -6.93 28.27 11.29
N GLU A 272 -6.82 28.70 10.03
CA GLU A 272 -5.60 29.21 9.42
C GLU A 272 -5.82 30.57 8.75
N ASP A 273 -4.83 31.46 8.80
CA ASP A 273 -4.97 32.79 8.19
C ASP A 273 -4.99 32.67 6.66
N GLY A 274 -6.07 33.16 6.05
CA GLY A 274 -6.21 33.19 4.59
C GLY A 274 -6.60 31.86 3.94
N ILE A 275 -7.04 30.89 4.74
CA ILE A 275 -7.68 29.65 4.27
C ILE A 275 -9.11 29.61 4.83
N ASP A 276 -10.09 29.88 3.97
CA ASP A 276 -11.51 29.91 4.36
C ASP A 276 -12.18 28.54 4.11
N GLU A 277 -11.49 27.63 3.43
CA GLU A 277 -11.98 26.32 3.01
C GLU A 277 -11.95 25.28 4.12
N ILE A 278 -11.14 25.49 5.16
CA ILE A 278 -11.01 24.59 6.31
C ILE A 278 -11.27 25.39 7.58
N PHE A 279 -12.34 25.05 8.30
CA PHE A 279 -12.79 25.81 9.46
C PHE A 279 -13.44 24.92 10.52
N ILE A 280 -13.44 25.38 11.76
CA ILE A 280 -14.18 24.73 12.85
C ILE A 280 -15.64 25.17 12.76
N ASP A 281 -16.53 24.18 12.61
CA ASP A 281 -17.98 24.39 12.66
C ASP A 281 -18.46 24.46 14.11
N ASN A 282 -17.98 23.54 14.96
CA ASN A 282 -18.33 23.48 16.38
C ASN A 282 -17.20 22.87 17.20
N ILE A 283 -17.11 23.25 18.47
CA ILE A 283 -16.15 22.76 19.46
C ILE A 283 -16.79 22.84 20.85
N GLY A 284 -16.49 21.88 21.72
CA GLY A 284 -16.91 21.94 23.13
C GLY A 284 -16.77 20.62 23.85
N PHE A 285 -17.03 20.65 25.16
CA PHE A 285 -17.04 19.46 26.01
C PHE A 285 -18.39 18.78 25.98
N VAL A 286 -18.34 17.44 25.90
CA VAL A 286 -19.49 16.56 26.11
C VAL A 286 -19.02 15.31 26.83
N GLU A 287 -19.70 14.92 27.91
CA GLU A 287 -19.41 13.68 28.65
C GLU A 287 -17.92 13.53 29.05
N ASN A 288 -17.29 14.63 29.49
CA ASN A 288 -15.87 14.70 29.86
C ASN A 288 -14.91 14.35 28.70
N LYS A 289 -15.26 14.73 27.47
CA LYS A 289 -14.37 14.68 26.31
C LYS A 289 -14.49 15.97 25.51
N LEU A 290 -13.38 16.39 24.90
CA LEU A 290 -13.37 17.51 23.97
C LEU A 290 -13.74 17.00 22.58
N CYS A 291 -14.79 17.57 22.02
CA CYS A 291 -15.28 17.25 20.69
C CYS A 291 -15.04 18.45 19.76
N ILE A 292 -14.59 18.18 18.54
CA ILE A 292 -14.36 19.22 17.51
C ILE A 292 -14.98 18.74 16.20
N ARG A 293 -15.80 19.58 15.59
CA ARG A 293 -16.36 19.38 14.25
C ARG A 293 -15.67 20.35 13.30
N ILE A 294 -14.87 19.83 12.39
CA ILE A 294 -14.15 20.61 11.37
C ILE A 294 -14.84 20.43 10.04
N ALA A 295 -15.14 21.51 9.37
CA ALA A 295 -15.66 21.51 8.02
C ALA A 295 -14.54 21.76 7.01
N ARG A 296 -14.65 21.10 5.87
CA ARG A 296 -13.84 21.30 4.68
C ARG A 296 -14.75 21.48 3.49
N SER A 297 -14.73 22.66 2.87
CA SER A 297 -15.37 22.87 1.58
C SER A 297 -14.66 22.04 0.50
N ASN A 298 -15.35 21.69 -0.58
CA ASN A 298 -14.81 20.87 -1.67
C ASN A 298 -13.80 21.64 -2.55
N SER A 299 -12.77 22.20 -1.94
CA SER A 299 -11.62 22.78 -2.62
C SER A 299 -10.60 21.70 -2.93
N GLU A 300 -10.12 21.71 -4.17
CA GLU A 300 -9.02 20.86 -4.60
C GLU A 300 -7.67 21.37 -4.08
N ASP A 301 -7.59 22.62 -3.63
CA ASP A 301 -6.32 23.31 -3.38
C ASP A 301 -5.73 22.97 -2.00
N TYR A 302 -6.58 22.68 -1.02
CA TYR A 302 -6.17 22.41 0.36
C TYR A 302 -6.82 21.16 0.92
N SER A 303 -6.06 20.40 1.72
CA SER A 303 -6.58 19.35 2.57
C SER A 303 -5.99 19.43 3.98
N LEU A 304 -6.72 18.87 4.94
CA LEU A 304 -6.26 18.76 6.33
C LEU A 304 -5.54 17.42 6.49
N GLY A 305 -4.30 17.46 6.97
CA GLY A 305 -3.49 16.28 7.28
C GLY A 305 -3.76 15.77 8.69
N GLU A 306 -2.71 15.51 9.46
CA GLU A 306 -2.87 15.08 10.85
C GLU A 306 -3.40 16.24 11.73
N ILE A 307 -4.13 15.88 12.78
CA ILE A 307 -4.60 16.82 13.81
C ILE A 307 -4.45 16.16 15.17
N TYR A 308 -3.80 16.86 16.09
CA TYR A 308 -3.45 16.33 17.40
C TYR A 308 -3.18 17.45 18.39
N PHE A 309 -3.23 17.12 19.68
CA PHE A 309 -2.83 18.01 20.75
C PHE A 309 -1.44 17.63 21.27
N VAL A 310 -0.62 18.63 21.58
CA VAL A 310 0.68 18.44 22.23
C VAL A 310 0.65 19.05 23.62
N ASN A 311 1.12 18.31 24.63
CA ASN A 311 1.20 18.83 25.99
C ASN A 311 2.25 19.95 26.06
N THR A 312 1.85 21.12 26.56
CA THR A 312 2.70 22.33 26.63
C THR A 312 3.85 22.19 27.62
N ASN A 313 3.75 21.26 28.57
CA ASN A 313 4.80 20.96 29.55
C ASN A 313 5.66 19.75 29.16
N ASN A 314 5.22 18.94 28.19
CA ASN A 314 5.91 17.75 27.74
C ASN A 314 5.65 17.48 26.25
N SER A 315 6.54 17.93 25.37
CA SER A 315 6.37 17.80 23.92
C SER A 315 6.38 16.36 23.39
N GLU A 316 6.78 15.37 24.21
CA GLU A 316 6.70 13.95 23.86
C GLU A 316 5.30 13.36 24.10
N GLU A 317 4.44 14.07 24.84
CA GLU A 317 3.06 13.67 25.09
C GLU A 317 2.12 14.28 24.03
N ILE A 318 1.78 13.44 23.04
CA ILE A 318 0.91 13.78 21.92
C ILE A 318 -0.40 13.02 22.07
N LEU A 319 -1.52 13.75 22.00
CA LEU A 319 -2.87 13.20 22.03
C LEU A 319 -3.51 13.30 20.65
N TYR A 320 -3.70 12.14 20.02
CA TYR A 320 -4.50 12.01 18.81
C TYR A 320 -5.98 11.85 19.16
N ALA A 321 -6.85 12.06 18.19
CA ALA A 321 -8.28 11.81 18.37
C ALA A 321 -8.53 10.31 18.62
N ASP A 322 -9.31 10.00 19.66
CA ASP A 322 -9.81 8.64 19.96
C ASP A 322 -10.67 8.12 18.81
N PHE A 323 -11.33 9.03 18.10
CA PHE A 323 -12.27 8.72 17.05
C PHE A 323 -12.35 9.85 16.03
N MET A 324 -12.42 9.50 14.74
CA MET A 324 -12.69 10.41 13.64
C MET A 324 -13.66 9.77 12.65
N PHE A 325 -14.68 10.52 12.22
CA PHE A 325 -15.49 10.10 11.08
C PHE A 325 -15.98 11.31 10.24
N PRO A 326 -16.15 11.13 8.92
CA PRO A 326 -16.65 12.18 8.04
C PRO A 326 -18.18 12.12 7.83
N GLU A 327 -18.79 13.29 7.64
CA GLU A 327 -20.17 13.51 7.19
C GLU A 327 -20.15 14.45 5.99
N GLU A 328 -20.96 14.20 4.96
CA GLU A 328 -21.01 15.08 3.78
C GLU A 328 -22.38 15.73 3.67
N ILE A 329 -22.40 17.07 3.61
CA ILE A 329 -23.63 17.87 3.49
C ILE A 329 -23.37 19.03 2.54
N ASN A 330 -24.18 19.17 1.49
CA ASN A 330 -24.11 20.27 0.52
C ASN A 330 -22.68 20.49 -0.03
N ASP A 331 -22.00 19.41 -0.42
CA ASP A 331 -20.62 19.42 -0.92
C ASP A 331 -19.58 19.95 0.10
N ILE A 332 -19.90 19.90 1.40
CA ILE A 332 -18.96 20.18 2.49
C ILE A 332 -18.78 18.89 3.30
N ASN A 333 -17.52 18.51 3.50
CA ASN A 333 -17.14 17.40 4.36
C ASN A 333 -16.92 17.91 5.79
N TYR A 334 -17.65 17.35 6.75
CA TYR A 334 -17.49 17.61 8.17
C TYR A 334 -16.83 16.42 8.82
N TYR A 335 -15.70 16.64 9.49
CA TYR A 335 -14.96 15.64 10.23
C TYR A 335 -15.20 15.86 11.71
N TYR A 336 -15.67 14.82 12.39
CA TYR A 336 -15.94 14.85 13.82
C TYR A 336 -14.82 14.16 14.59
N TYR A 337 -14.11 14.91 15.42
CA TYR A 337 -12.99 14.46 16.23
C TYR A 337 -13.37 14.44 17.71
N ILE A 338 -12.95 13.39 18.42
CA ILE A 338 -13.13 13.24 19.86
C ILE A 338 -11.75 13.05 20.49
N TYR A 339 -11.43 13.86 21.50
CA TYR A 339 -10.17 13.78 22.24
C TYR A 339 -10.42 13.43 23.70
N ASP A 340 -9.52 12.66 24.30
CA ASP A 340 -9.54 12.33 25.73
C ASP A 340 -8.99 13.50 26.59
N ILE A 341 -9.67 14.66 26.49
CA ILE A 341 -9.41 15.86 27.28
C ILE A 341 -10.71 16.19 28.02
N LYS A 342 -10.67 16.16 29.35
CA LYS A 342 -11.89 16.10 30.18
C LYS A 342 -12.58 17.42 30.38
N ASP A 343 -11.79 18.48 30.54
CA ASP A 343 -12.27 19.79 30.92
C ASP A 343 -11.25 20.90 30.56
N MET A 344 -11.59 22.14 30.90
CA MET A 344 -10.72 23.30 30.69
C MET A 344 -9.43 23.25 31.51
N GLU A 345 -9.42 22.60 32.68
CA GLU A 345 -8.22 22.48 33.51
C GLU A 345 -7.20 21.53 32.91
N GLU A 346 -7.66 20.51 32.18
CA GLU A 346 -6.81 19.66 31.37
C GLU A 346 -6.40 20.35 30.06
N LEU A 347 -7.36 20.92 29.32
CA LEU A 347 -7.15 21.56 28.02
C LEU A 347 -6.13 22.71 28.06
N LYS A 348 -6.04 23.47 29.17
CA LYS A 348 -5.05 24.55 29.31
C LYS A 348 -3.59 24.11 29.15
N ASN A 349 -3.33 22.81 29.30
CA ASN A 349 -2.00 22.22 29.19
C ASN A 349 -1.74 21.65 27.78
N TYR A 350 -2.62 21.89 26.82
CA TYR A 350 -2.51 21.36 25.47
C TYR A 350 -2.65 22.45 24.41
N SER A 351 -1.83 22.36 23.37
CA SER A 351 -1.95 23.18 22.16
C SER A 351 -2.36 22.29 20.99
N LEU A 352 -3.30 22.77 20.16
CA LEU A 352 -3.74 22.06 18.97
C LEU A 352 -2.74 22.30 17.83
N TYR A 353 -2.34 21.22 17.18
CA TYR A 353 -1.52 21.22 15.97
C TYR A 353 -2.27 20.51 14.85
N TYR A 354 -2.10 21.01 13.64
CA TYR A 354 -2.65 20.38 12.44
C TYR A 354 -1.79 20.68 11.21
N ASP A 355 -1.83 19.77 10.25
CA ASP A 355 -1.13 19.94 8.97
C ASP A 355 -2.08 20.49 7.91
N ILE A 356 -1.61 21.48 7.15
CA ILE A 356 -2.27 21.93 5.92
C ILE A 356 -1.47 21.38 4.74
N VAL A 357 -2.16 20.61 3.90
CA VAL A 357 -1.58 20.02 2.70
C VAL A 357 -2.08 20.81 1.49
N ASP A 358 -1.15 21.52 0.85
CA ASP A 358 -1.39 22.29 -0.36
C ASP A 358 -1.23 21.40 -1.60
N LYS A 359 -2.18 21.49 -2.53
CA LYS A 359 -2.03 20.96 -3.88
C LYS A 359 -1.18 21.93 -4.70
N LEU A 360 -0.04 21.46 -5.22
CA LEU A 360 0.86 22.29 -6.02
C LEU A 360 0.46 22.26 -7.50
N ASN A 361 0.50 21.07 -8.10
CA ASN A 361 0.13 20.88 -9.49
C ASN A 361 -0.32 19.44 -9.75
N THR A 362 -1.16 19.26 -10.77
CA THR A 362 -1.50 17.95 -11.31
C THR A 362 -0.92 17.81 -12.71
N THR A 363 -0.15 16.75 -12.92
CA THR A 363 0.31 16.37 -14.25
C THR A 363 -0.60 15.29 -14.84
N ILE A 364 -1.32 15.65 -15.91
CA ILE A 364 -2.24 14.76 -16.60
C ILE A 364 -1.50 13.97 -17.68
N GLY A 365 -1.57 12.64 -17.63
CA GLY A 365 -0.92 11.75 -18.57
C GLY A 365 -1.02 10.28 -18.20
N GLU A 366 -0.55 9.43 -19.11
CA GLU A 366 -0.41 8.00 -18.88
C GLU A 366 1.00 7.55 -19.25
N TRP A 367 1.60 6.76 -18.37
CA TRP A 367 2.91 6.16 -18.55
C TRP A 367 2.82 4.66 -18.29
N SER A 368 3.51 3.88 -19.12
CA SER A 368 3.50 2.42 -19.03
C SER A 368 4.88 1.90 -19.37
N VAL A 369 5.47 1.14 -18.44
CA VAL A 369 6.78 0.50 -18.63
C VAL A 369 6.63 -0.99 -18.46
N THR A 370 6.96 -1.74 -19.51
CA THR A 370 7.00 -3.21 -19.48
C THR A 370 8.43 -3.67 -19.34
N PHE A 371 8.71 -4.52 -18.35
CA PHE A 371 10.04 -5.02 -18.06
C PHE A 371 10.01 -6.50 -17.66
N LYS A 372 11.17 -7.15 -17.69
CA LYS A 372 11.33 -8.56 -17.31
C LYS A 372 11.76 -8.67 -15.84
N ALA A 373 11.07 -9.48 -15.05
CA ALA A 373 11.44 -9.78 -13.66
C ALA A 373 12.63 -10.76 -13.60
N ASP A 374 13.81 -10.32 -14.02
CA ASP A 374 15.01 -11.17 -14.18
C ASP A 374 15.93 -11.15 -12.95
N TYR A 375 15.35 -11.32 -11.76
CA TYR A 375 16.08 -11.44 -10.50
C TYR A 375 16.40 -12.90 -10.17
N LYS A 376 17.32 -13.16 -9.24
CA LYS A 376 17.58 -14.53 -8.74
C LYS A 376 16.60 -14.86 -7.61
N ASN A 377 15.78 -15.89 -7.81
CA ASN A 377 14.98 -16.46 -6.72
C ASN A 377 15.88 -17.32 -5.80
N THR A 378 15.92 -16.98 -4.51
CA THR A 378 16.68 -17.70 -3.47
C THR A 378 15.77 -18.44 -2.47
N THR A 379 14.46 -18.52 -2.75
CA THR A 379 13.49 -19.19 -1.88
C THR A 379 13.83 -20.66 -1.70
N GLU A 380 13.95 -21.08 -0.44
CA GLU A 380 14.03 -22.47 -0.01
C GLU A 380 12.63 -22.98 0.32
N THR A 381 12.27 -24.17 -0.17
CA THR A 381 10.99 -24.80 0.12
C THR A 381 11.18 -26.01 1.04
N LYS A 382 10.60 -25.97 2.24
CA LYS A 382 10.48 -27.11 3.16
C LYS A 382 9.08 -27.70 3.08
N ARG A 383 8.97 -28.97 2.68
CA ARG A 383 7.72 -29.74 2.73
C ARG A 383 7.46 -30.18 4.16
N ILE A 384 6.29 -29.84 4.69
CA ILE A 384 5.92 -30.11 6.09
C ILE A 384 4.90 -31.26 6.15
N ASN A 385 3.78 -31.14 5.44
CA ASN A 385 2.66 -32.07 5.44
C ASN A 385 2.18 -32.48 6.85
N LYS A 386 1.97 -31.50 7.73
CA LYS A 386 1.45 -31.73 9.09
C LYS A 386 0.18 -30.94 9.33
N GLU A 387 -0.73 -31.51 10.12
CA GLU A 387 -1.94 -30.83 10.55
C GLU A 387 -1.65 -29.82 11.67
N VAL A 388 -2.31 -28.68 11.61
CA VAL A 388 -2.25 -27.58 12.57
C VAL A 388 -3.65 -27.09 12.87
N THR A 389 -3.89 -26.62 14.09
CA THR A 389 -5.14 -25.94 14.44
C THR A 389 -4.88 -24.44 14.62
N ILE A 390 -5.60 -23.62 13.88
CA ILE A 390 -5.53 -22.15 14.00
C ILE A 390 -6.94 -21.66 14.29
N ASP A 391 -7.14 -21.06 15.47
CA ASP A 391 -8.41 -20.54 15.95
C ASP A 391 -9.58 -21.54 15.81
N GLY A 392 -9.33 -22.79 16.22
CA GLY A 392 -10.32 -23.86 16.19
C GLY A 392 -10.56 -24.51 14.82
N LYS A 393 -9.87 -24.06 13.75
CA LYS A 393 -9.95 -24.64 12.41
C LYS A 393 -8.71 -25.43 12.06
N ARG A 394 -8.90 -26.57 11.39
CA ARG A 394 -7.82 -27.47 10.98
C ARG A 394 -7.32 -27.11 9.59
N TYR A 395 -6.01 -27.10 9.48
CA TYR A 395 -5.29 -26.93 8.22
C TYR A 395 -4.19 -27.98 8.12
N THR A 396 -3.79 -28.35 6.91
CA THR A 396 -2.54 -29.06 6.69
C THR A 396 -1.50 -28.07 6.19
N VAL A 397 -0.43 -27.85 6.94
CA VAL A 397 0.74 -27.11 6.45
C VAL A 397 1.42 -27.98 5.40
N LYS A 398 1.32 -27.61 4.13
CA LYS A 398 1.91 -28.35 3.01
C LYS A 398 3.37 -27.95 2.83
N ASN A 399 3.62 -26.66 2.60
CA ASN A 399 4.93 -26.12 2.33
C ASN A 399 5.20 -24.85 3.14
N ILE A 400 6.46 -24.69 3.51
CA ILE A 400 7.03 -23.44 3.97
C ILE A 400 8.07 -23.00 2.94
N LYS A 401 7.91 -21.80 2.42
CA LYS A 401 8.82 -21.17 1.47
C LYS A 401 9.46 -19.98 2.13
N ILE A 402 10.78 -19.92 2.15
CA ILE A 402 11.48 -18.87 2.88
C ILE A 402 12.67 -18.33 2.09
N SER A 403 12.83 -17.03 2.12
CA SER A 403 13.93 -16.30 1.52
C SER A 403 14.48 -15.30 2.56
N PRO A 404 15.56 -14.57 2.24
CA PRO A 404 15.99 -13.45 3.06
C PRO A 404 14.95 -12.36 3.27
N ILE A 405 13.93 -12.21 2.41
CA ILE A 405 12.97 -11.08 2.48
C ILE A 405 11.55 -11.46 2.89
N ALA A 406 11.19 -12.75 2.81
CA ALA A 406 9.83 -13.18 3.12
C ALA A 406 9.73 -14.65 3.54
N LEU A 407 8.59 -14.94 4.17
CA LEU A 407 8.07 -16.27 4.47
C LEU A 407 6.70 -16.42 3.78
N ASN A 408 6.51 -17.53 3.07
CA ASN A 408 5.22 -17.99 2.58
C ASN A 408 4.88 -19.36 3.19
N VAL A 409 3.66 -19.50 3.68
CA VAL A 409 3.12 -20.76 4.22
C VAL A 409 1.95 -21.19 3.35
N GLU A 410 2.06 -22.37 2.74
CA GLU A 410 0.99 -22.99 1.97
C GLU A 410 0.22 -23.98 2.84
N LEU A 411 -1.08 -23.75 2.98
CA LEU A 411 -2.01 -24.53 3.77
C LEU A 411 -3.05 -25.20 2.86
N LYS A 412 -3.40 -26.45 3.16
CA LYS A 412 -4.64 -27.09 2.69
C LYS A 412 -5.70 -26.90 3.77
N ASN A 413 -6.87 -26.42 3.39
CA ASN A 413 -7.99 -26.20 4.30
C ASN A 413 -8.74 -27.51 4.53
N ASN A 414 -9.24 -27.72 5.75
CA ASN A 414 -10.25 -28.73 6.00
C ASN A 414 -11.62 -28.21 5.54
N LEU A 415 -12.27 -28.91 4.60
CA LEU A 415 -13.54 -28.45 4.02
C LEU A 415 -14.70 -28.51 5.03
N SER A 416 -14.64 -29.46 5.96
CA SER A 416 -15.67 -29.63 6.98
C SER A 416 -15.74 -28.42 7.91
N ASP A 417 -14.59 -27.87 8.30
CA ASP A 417 -14.51 -26.72 9.21
C ASP A 417 -14.99 -25.41 8.53
N LYS A 418 -15.00 -25.36 7.18
CA LYS A 418 -15.52 -24.22 6.41
C LYS A 418 -17.04 -24.21 6.25
N TYR A 419 -17.70 -25.36 6.39
CA TYR A 419 -19.13 -25.46 6.13
C TYR A 419 -19.94 -24.63 7.13
N ASP A 420 -19.56 -24.71 8.41
CA ASP A 420 -20.23 -23.99 9.48
C ASP A 420 -19.65 -22.57 9.66
N ASP A 421 -18.36 -22.36 9.35
CA ASP A 421 -17.71 -21.05 9.42
C ASP A 421 -16.65 -20.86 8.31
N PRO A 422 -16.99 -20.18 7.21
CA PRO A 422 -16.13 -20.06 6.03
C PRO A 422 -15.00 -19.01 6.17
N VAL A 423 -14.97 -18.22 7.25
CA VAL A 423 -14.02 -17.10 7.44
C VAL A 423 -12.63 -17.62 7.84
N HIS A 424 -11.55 -16.96 7.44
CA HIS A 424 -10.19 -17.33 7.89
C HIS A 424 -9.50 -16.15 8.55
N GLU A 425 -9.27 -16.24 9.87
CA GLU A 425 -8.51 -15.26 10.63
C GLU A 425 -7.07 -15.74 10.83
N LEU A 426 -6.20 -15.39 9.88
CA LEU A 426 -4.80 -15.85 9.85
C LEU A 426 -3.80 -14.74 10.16
N TYR A 427 -4.29 -13.53 10.42
CA TYR A 427 -3.46 -12.39 10.78
C TYR A 427 -2.75 -12.65 12.11
N GLY A 428 -1.44 -12.42 12.15
CA GLY A 428 -0.61 -12.62 13.35
C GLY A 428 -0.42 -14.08 13.79
N LYS A 429 -0.89 -15.07 13.00
CA LYS A 429 -0.81 -16.50 13.37
C LYS A 429 0.46 -17.21 12.91
N VAL A 430 1.32 -16.49 12.19
CA VAL A 430 2.63 -16.99 11.75
C VAL A 430 3.71 -16.09 12.33
N SER A 431 4.79 -16.67 12.82
CA SER A 431 5.93 -15.93 13.38
C SER A 431 7.23 -16.65 13.11
N VAL A 432 8.31 -15.88 12.89
CA VAL A 432 9.66 -16.40 12.69
C VAL A 432 10.50 -16.02 13.91
N ILE A 433 11.16 -17.00 14.52
CA ILE A 433 12.04 -16.82 15.67
C ILE A 433 13.47 -17.20 15.26
N MET A 434 14.39 -16.27 15.44
CA MET A 434 15.82 -16.44 15.18
C MET A 434 16.48 -17.30 16.25
N LYS A 435 17.66 -17.86 15.97
CA LYS A 435 18.46 -18.68 16.91
C LYS A 435 18.88 -17.92 18.18
N ASP A 436 18.98 -16.59 18.09
CA ASP A 436 19.24 -15.70 19.23
C ASP A 436 17.98 -15.41 20.08
N GLY A 437 16.81 -15.95 19.70
CA GLY A 437 15.53 -15.76 20.38
C GLY A 437 14.72 -14.56 19.88
N ARG A 438 15.27 -13.71 19.01
CA ARG A 438 14.56 -12.55 18.47
C ARG A 438 13.41 -12.98 17.55
N LYS A 439 12.23 -12.40 17.75
CA LYS A 439 11.09 -12.51 16.83
C LYS A 439 11.27 -11.54 15.67
N ILE A 440 11.04 -12.00 14.44
CA ILE A 440 11.04 -11.14 13.26
C ILE A 440 9.69 -10.44 13.15
N GLU A 441 9.72 -9.12 13.11
CA GLU A 441 8.53 -8.31 12.85
C GLU A 441 8.29 -8.18 11.33
N PRO A 442 7.07 -8.44 10.86
CA PRO A 442 6.72 -8.26 9.46
C PRO A 442 6.57 -6.79 9.08
N SER A 443 6.95 -6.44 7.85
CA SER A 443 6.57 -5.17 7.21
C SER A 443 5.17 -5.22 6.64
N SER A 444 4.78 -6.40 6.16
CA SER A 444 3.42 -6.67 5.73
C SER A 444 3.11 -8.15 5.90
N SER A 445 1.84 -8.44 6.14
CA SER A 445 1.32 -9.80 6.13
C SER A 445 0.00 -9.83 5.38
N GLY A 446 -0.21 -10.85 4.56
CA GLY A 446 -1.45 -11.05 3.84
C GLY A 446 -1.78 -12.51 3.71
N SER A 447 -3.07 -12.84 3.69
CA SER A 447 -3.54 -14.20 3.43
C SER A 447 -4.46 -14.25 2.23
N SER A 448 -4.28 -15.25 1.38
CA SER A 448 -5.19 -15.57 0.28
C SER A 448 -5.78 -16.95 0.55
N SER A 449 -7.12 -17.06 0.58
CA SER A 449 -7.82 -18.32 0.81
C SER A 449 -8.85 -18.58 -0.29
N ASN A 450 -8.97 -19.84 -0.69
CA ASN A 450 -10.12 -20.37 -1.43
C ASN A 450 -10.66 -21.59 -0.68
N SER A 451 -11.65 -22.31 -1.21
CA SER A 451 -12.23 -23.48 -0.52
C SER A 451 -11.20 -24.53 -0.12
N ILE A 452 -10.17 -24.78 -0.95
CA ILE A 452 -9.25 -25.91 -0.78
C ILE A 452 -7.91 -25.48 -0.17
N ASN A 453 -7.38 -24.33 -0.57
CA ASN A 453 -6.03 -23.88 -0.25
C ASN A 453 -6.05 -22.49 0.36
N THR A 454 -5.15 -22.28 1.31
CA THR A 454 -4.85 -20.97 1.86
C THR A 454 -3.34 -20.73 1.81
N SER A 455 -2.93 -19.49 1.59
CA SER A 455 -1.53 -19.08 1.66
C SER A 455 -1.41 -17.88 2.57
N ILE A 456 -0.37 -17.86 3.41
CA ILE A 456 -0.01 -16.73 4.26
C ILE A 456 1.34 -16.23 3.77
N ASN A 457 1.42 -14.95 3.40
CA ASN A 457 2.65 -14.26 3.01
C ASN A 457 3.03 -13.30 4.13
N LEU A 458 4.30 -13.31 4.51
CA LEU A 458 4.87 -12.45 5.54
C LEU A 458 6.18 -11.89 5.01
N MET A 459 6.20 -10.60 4.68
CA MET A 459 7.43 -9.90 4.27
C MET A 459 8.14 -9.37 5.50
N PHE A 460 9.46 -9.51 5.57
CA PHE A 460 10.24 -9.05 6.70
C PHE A 460 10.51 -7.54 6.61
N ASN A 461 10.53 -6.86 7.77
CA ASN A 461 10.94 -5.45 7.85
C ASN A 461 12.35 -5.19 7.33
N GLN A 462 13.23 -6.17 7.49
CA GLN A 462 14.62 -6.13 7.10
C GLN A 462 15.00 -7.52 6.58
N PRO A 463 15.87 -7.62 5.56
CA PRO A 463 16.36 -8.90 5.12
C PRO A 463 17.07 -9.64 6.25
N VAL A 464 16.90 -10.96 6.29
CA VAL A 464 17.48 -11.81 7.33
C VAL A 464 18.43 -12.83 6.72
N ASN A 465 19.40 -13.26 7.53
CA ASN A 465 20.13 -14.49 7.24
C ASN A 465 19.22 -15.69 7.53
N THR A 466 18.79 -16.41 6.48
CA THR A 466 17.92 -17.58 6.65
C THR A 466 18.59 -18.70 7.46
N ALA A 467 19.92 -18.78 7.45
CA ALA A 467 20.68 -19.75 8.24
C ALA A 467 20.62 -19.49 9.76
N ASP A 468 20.25 -18.28 10.18
CA ASP A 468 20.13 -17.90 11.58
C ASP A 468 18.70 -18.06 12.12
N ILE A 469 17.77 -18.56 11.31
CA ILE A 469 16.41 -18.85 11.74
C ILE A 469 16.43 -20.10 12.62
N GLY A 470 15.79 -20.03 13.79
CA GLY A 470 15.73 -21.15 14.74
C GLY A 470 14.44 -21.95 14.59
N LYS A 471 13.29 -21.26 14.58
CA LYS A 471 11.99 -21.91 14.41
C LYS A 471 10.94 -21.01 13.76
N ILE A 472 9.95 -21.64 13.14
CA ILE A 472 8.75 -21.01 12.60
C ILE A 472 7.56 -21.50 13.39
N ILE A 473 6.73 -20.57 13.87
CA ILE A 473 5.51 -20.83 14.62
C ILE A 473 4.33 -20.59 13.68
N ILE A 474 3.42 -21.55 13.59
CA ILE A 474 2.18 -21.47 12.82
C ILE A 474 1.06 -21.96 13.74
N GLY A 475 0.21 -21.05 14.23
CA GLY A 475 -0.78 -21.39 15.25
C GLY A 475 -0.14 -22.02 16.49
N ASP A 476 -0.53 -23.26 16.81
CA ASP A 476 0.02 -24.08 17.89
C ASP A 476 1.22 -24.96 17.48
N MET A 477 1.60 -24.95 16.20
CA MET A 477 2.70 -25.74 15.67
C MET A 477 4.03 -24.99 15.71
N GLU A 478 5.06 -25.64 16.25
CA GLU A 478 6.45 -25.21 16.12
C GLU A 478 7.21 -26.09 15.12
N ILE A 479 7.94 -25.45 14.21
CA ILE A 479 8.78 -26.13 13.22
C ILE A 479 10.21 -25.63 13.39
N SER A 480 11.10 -26.51 13.84
CA SER A 480 12.54 -26.22 13.86
C SER A 480 13.06 -25.97 12.46
N TYR A 481 13.79 -24.87 12.30
CA TYR A 481 14.43 -24.49 11.05
C TYR A 481 15.94 -24.73 11.16
N ASP A 482 16.31 -26.00 11.23
CA ASP A 482 17.73 -26.41 11.16
C ASP A 482 18.22 -26.48 9.71
#